data_AF-A0AAE9MP34-F1
#
_entry.id   AF-A0AAE9MP34-F1
#
_cell.length_a   1.000
_cell.length_b   1.000
_cell.length_c   1.000
_cell.angle_alpha   90.00
_cell.angle_beta   90.00
_cell.angle_gamma   90.00
#
_symmetry.space_group_name_H-M   'P 1'
#
loop_
_entity.id
_entity.type
_entity.pdbx_description
1 polymer ?
#
loop_
_entity_poly.entity_id
_entity_poly.type
_entity_poly.pdbx_seq_one_letter_code
_entity_poly.pdbx_strand_id
1 'polypeptide(L)'
;MSKDIREILKNNVENTERLSTNHRQRFQQKLMDELHQKPLTKKSYQWMYIAASIVLLVSLGIQFYPTNTVNPIITELPKETQNQISLGTISPELKTVEDYYVNTINYELSQLELTEDNKELFDGYLIKIGELTKEYKSLTEELNTKGINDDTINALIGNLQLRLQLLKRMQKQLQEFKNPTQNDIQTI
;
A
#
# COMPACT_ATOMS: atom_id res chain seq x y z
N MET A 1 -42.98 -20.11 56.89
CA MET A 1 -43.59 -19.37 58.01
C MET A 1 -43.07 -17.95 57.96
N SER A 2 -43.93 -16.98 57.63
CA SER A 2 -43.58 -15.56 57.62
C SER A 2 -43.46 -15.07 59.06
N LYS A 3 -42.24 -14.75 59.50
CA LYS A 3 -42.00 -14.16 60.81
C LYS A 3 -42.67 -12.78 60.85
N ASP A 4 -43.43 -12.49 61.90
CA ASP A 4 -44.10 -11.20 62.06
C ASP A 4 -43.05 -10.11 62.26
N ILE A 5 -43.11 -9.06 61.44
CA ILE A 5 -42.12 -7.97 61.45
C ILE A 5 -42.13 -7.27 62.82
N ARG A 6 -43.26 -7.27 63.54
CA ARG A 6 -43.32 -6.75 64.91
C ARG A 6 -42.48 -7.57 65.89
N GLU A 7 -42.43 -8.90 65.77
CA GLU A 7 -41.60 -9.75 66.65
C GLU A 7 -40.11 -9.56 66.37
N ILE A 8 -39.72 -9.42 65.09
CA ILE A 8 -38.32 -9.20 64.71
C ILE A 8 -37.84 -7.82 65.21
N LEU A 9 -38.67 -6.78 65.08
CA LEU A 9 -38.33 -5.45 65.54
C LEU A 9 -38.27 -5.36 67.06
N LYS A 10 -39.20 -6.01 67.78
CA LYS A 10 -39.24 -6.01 69.26
C LYS A 10 -37.96 -6.57 69.88
N ASN A 11 -37.32 -7.57 69.25
CA ASN A 11 -36.03 -8.12 69.70
C ASN A 11 -34.80 -7.32 69.21
N ASN A 12 -34.96 -6.34 68.32
CA ASN A 12 -33.88 -5.54 67.73
C ASN A 12 -33.92 -4.04 68.11
N VAL A 13 -34.82 -3.63 69.01
CA VAL A 13 -34.94 -2.21 69.45
C VAL A 13 -33.69 -1.71 70.17
N GLU A 14 -32.86 -2.60 70.72
CA GLU A 14 -31.67 -2.22 71.50
C GLU A 14 -30.49 -1.70 70.66
N ASN A 15 -30.51 -1.89 69.33
CA ASN A 15 -29.47 -1.34 68.45
C ASN A 15 -29.77 0.12 68.08
N THR A 16 -29.55 1.02 69.03
CA THR A 16 -29.54 2.48 68.77
C THR A 16 -28.20 2.92 68.19
N GLU A 17 -27.77 2.30 67.09
CA GLU A 17 -26.67 2.86 66.30
C GLU A 17 -27.11 4.20 65.72
N ARG A 18 -26.47 5.28 66.20
CA ARG A 18 -26.79 6.63 65.75
C ARG A 18 -26.35 6.77 64.30
N LEU A 19 -27.26 7.21 63.43
CA LEU A 19 -26.88 7.59 62.08
C LEU A 19 -25.76 8.64 62.12
N SER A 20 -24.81 8.52 61.19
CA SER A 20 -23.77 9.54 61.00
C SER A 20 -24.42 10.92 60.85
N THR A 21 -23.82 11.94 61.48
CA THR A 21 -24.31 13.34 61.46
C THR A 21 -24.57 13.86 60.05
N ASN A 22 -23.81 13.37 59.06
CA ASN A 22 -23.89 13.79 57.66
C ASN A 22 -24.80 12.91 56.79
N HIS A 23 -25.52 11.94 57.37
CA HIS A 23 -26.36 11.02 56.61
C HIS A 23 -27.40 11.75 55.74
N ARG A 24 -28.06 12.78 56.30
CA ARG A 24 -29.06 13.59 55.58
C ARG A 24 -28.47 14.27 54.35
N GLN A 25 -27.28 14.86 54.48
CA GLN A 25 -26.62 15.54 53.38
C GLN A 25 -26.19 14.55 52.30
N ARG A 26 -25.65 13.38 52.67
CA ARG A 26 -25.28 12.31 51.72
C ARG A 26 -26.49 11.76 50.98
N PHE A 27 -27.60 11.58 51.68
CA PHE A 27 -28.85 11.14 51.08
C PHE A 27 -29.39 12.19 50.11
N GLN A 28 -29.41 13.46 50.50
CA GLN A 28 -29.85 14.57 49.64
C GLN A 28 -28.97 14.70 48.39
N GLN A 29 -27.66 14.57 48.51
CA GLN A 29 -26.75 14.61 47.36
C GLN A 29 -27.05 13.47 46.37
N LYS A 30 -27.15 12.23 46.86
CA LYS A 30 -27.51 11.08 46.02
C LYS A 30 -28.89 11.26 45.37
N LEU A 31 -29.86 11.81 46.09
CA LEU A 31 -31.18 12.09 45.55
C LEU A 31 -31.12 13.14 44.43
N MET A 32 -30.36 14.22 44.60
CA MET A 32 -30.20 15.24 43.57
C MET A 32 -29.46 14.73 42.33
N ASP A 33 -28.48 13.84 42.51
CA ASP A 33 -27.72 13.23 41.40
C ASP A 33 -28.59 12.27 40.56
N GLU A 34 -29.52 11.55 41.19
CA GLU A 34 -30.40 10.58 40.53
C GLU A 34 -31.68 11.22 39.94
N LEU A 35 -32.21 12.28 40.56
CA LEU A 35 -33.47 12.89 40.14
C LEU A 35 -33.30 13.83 38.93
N HIS A 36 -32.12 14.43 38.75
CA HIS A 36 -31.84 15.25 37.59
C HIS A 36 -31.32 14.39 36.43
N GLN A 37 -32.08 14.33 35.34
CA GLN A 37 -31.60 13.70 34.10
C GLN A 37 -30.34 14.46 33.64
N LYS A 38 -29.18 13.78 33.65
CA LYS A 38 -27.93 14.33 33.10
C LYS A 38 -28.23 14.86 31.69
N PRO A 39 -27.86 16.11 31.35
CA PRO A 39 -28.09 16.61 30.00
C PRO A 39 -27.35 15.70 29.03
N LEU A 40 -28.07 15.15 28.04
CA LEU A 40 -27.42 14.42 26.96
C LEU A 40 -26.44 15.39 26.29
N THR A 41 -25.15 15.20 26.53
CA THR A 41 -24.12 15.95 25.84
C THR A 41 -24.17 15.53 24.38
N LYS A 42 -24.76 16.39 23.53
CA LYS A 42 -24.76 16.16 22.08
C LYS A 42 -23.31 16.20 21.63
N LYS A 43 -22.78 15.04 21.23
CA LYS A 43 -21.42 14.93 20.70
C LYS A 43 -21.36 15.79 19.42
N SER A 44 -20.57 16.85 19.45
CA SER A 44 -20.39 17.72 18.29
C SER A 44 -19.45 17.03 17.30
N TYR A 45 -19.93 16.82 16.06
CA TYR A 45 -19.13 16.27 14.96
C TYR A 45 -18.43 17.37 14.15
N GLN A 46 -18.23 18.56 14.73
CA GLN A 46 -17.58 19.68 14.04
C GLN A 46 -16.18 19.33 13.52
N TRP A 47 -15.48 18.42 14.20
CA TRP A 47 -14.16 17.95 13.76
C TRP A 47 -14.21 17.13 12.46
N MET A 48 -15.36 16.53 12.14
CA MET A 48 -15.57 15.79 10.90
C MET A 48 -15.63 16.72 9.68
N TYR A 49 -16.17 17.94 9.83
CA TYR A 49 -16.15 18.94 8.75
C TYR A 49 -14.73 19.41 8.44
N ILE A 50 -13.90 19.57 9.47
CA ILE A 50 -12.48 19.91 9.32
C ILE A 50 -11.76 18.78 8.59
N ALA A 51 -11.95 17.53 9.03
CA ALA A 51 -11.35 16.36 8.37
C ALA A 51 -11.79 16.24 6.90
N ALA A 52 -13.08 16.41 6.61
CA ALA A 52 -13.60 16.36 5.24
C ALA A 52 -12.98 17.43 4.33
N SER A 53 -12.79 18.65 4.84
CA SER A 53 -12.15 19.72 4.06
C SER A 53 -10.69 19.43 3.71
N ILE A 54 -9.94 18.82 4.62
CA ILE A 54 -8.54 18.43 4.41
C ILE A 54 -8.45 17.35 3.35
N VAL A 55 -9.28 16.31 3.44
CA VAL A 55 -9.32 15.23 2.44
C VAL A 55 -9.64 15.80 1.06
N LEU A 56 -10.63 16.69 0.97
CA LEU A 56 -11.06 17.29 -0.29
C LEU A 56 -9.93 18.14 -0.90
N LEU A 57 -9.23 18.96 -0.10
CA LEU A 57 -8.08 19.74 -0.56
C LEU A 57 -6.91 18.86 -1.02
N VAL A 58 -6.63 17.75 -0.32
CA VAL A 58 -5.59 16.80 -0.73
C VAL A 58 -5.97 16.11 -2.04
N SER A 59 -7.23 15.70 -2.20
CA SER A 59 -7.71 15.09 -3.44
C SER A 59 -7.63 16.03 -4.64
N LEU A 60 -8.03 17.30 -4.49
CA LEU A 60 -7.86 18.30 -5.54
C LEU A 60 -6.38 18.64 -5.78
N GLY A 61 -5.58 18.72 -4.71
CA GLY A 61 -4.14 18.96 -4.80
C GLY A 61 -3.45 17.90 -5.66
N ILE A 62 -3.78 16.62 -5.46
CA ILE A 62 -3.27 15.50 -6.28
C ILE A 62 -3.73 15.62 -7.74
N GLN A 63 -4.98 16.03 -7.99
CA GLN A 63 -5.54 16.12 -9.35
C GLN A 63 -4.95 17.27 -10.18
N PHE A 64 -4.62 18.40 -9.56
CA PHE A 64 -4.07 19.58 -10.25
C PHE A 64 -2.55 19.72 -10.13
N TYR A 65 -1.87 18.80 -9.43
CA TYR A 65 -0.41 18.77 -9.39
C TYR A 65 0.12 18.39 -10.79
N PRO A 66 1.01 19.20 -11.41
CA PRO A 66 1.59 18.87 -12.70
C PRO A 66 2.51 17.66 -12.54
N THR A 67 2.01 16.48 -12.91
CA THR A 67 2.75 15.23 -12.83
C THR A 67 3.70 15.10 -14.01
N ASN A 68 4.94 15.56 -13.84
CA ASN A 68 6.06 14.82 -14.41
C ASN A 68 6.33 13.63 -13.49
N THR A 69 5.54 12.57 -13.71
CA THR A 69 5.72 11.19 -13.23
C THR A 69 6.22 10.98 -11.80
N VAL A 70 5.32 10.75 -10.86
CA VAL A 70 5.46 9.66 -9.87
C VAL A 70 4.04 9.19 -9.54
N ASN A 71 3.67 7.99 -9.97
CA ASN A 71 2.46 7.33 -9.50
C ASN A 71 2.55 7.21 -7.97
N PRO A 72 1.63 7.77 -7.17
CA PRO A 72 1.61 7.49 -5.76
C PRO A 72 1.34 5.99 -5.62
N ILE A 73 2.28 5.29 -4.99
CA ILE A 73 2.08 3.97 -4.44
C ILE A 73 0.93 4.13 -3.44
N ILE A 74 -0.29 3.92 -3.93
CA ILE A 74 -1.40 3.55 -3.08
C ILE A 74 -0.90 2.28 -2.41
N THR A 75 -0.82 2.31 -1.09
CA THR A 75 -0.75 1.11 -0.26
C THR A 75 -2.00 0.30 -0.57
N GLU A 76 -1.96 -0.43 -1.68
CA GLU A 76 -2.75 -1.64 -1.83
C GLU A 76 -2.29 -2.51 -0.67
N LEU A 77 -3.21 -2.74 0.26
CA LEU A 77 -3.19 -3.90 1.15
C LEU A 77 -2.55 -5.06 0.38
N PRO A 78 -1.63 -5.84 0.99
CA PRO A 78 -1.13 -7.03 0.31
C PRO A 78 -2.34 -7.92 0.04
N LYS A 79 -2.89 -7.85 -1.18
CA LYS A 79 -3.59 -8.98 -1.75
C LYS A 79 -2.53 -10.06 -1.67
N GLU A 80 -2.80 -11.08 -0.86
CA GLU A 80 -2.02 -12.31 -0.86
C GLU A 80 -1.58 -12.56 -2.29
N THR A 81 -0.27 -12.58 -2.51
CA THR A 81 0.34 -13.00 -3.77
C THR A 81 -0.12 -14.45 -3.94
N GLN A 82 -1.29 -14.62 -4.53
CA GLN A 82 -1.83 -15.91 -4.91
C GLN A 82 -0.77 -16.51 -5.80
N ASN A 83 -0.06 -17.53 -5.29
CA ASN A 83 0.90 -18.39 -5.97
C ASN A 83 1.01 -18.14 -7.49
N GLN A 84 1.64 -17.04 -7.90
CA GLN A 84 1.83 -16.75 -9.31
C GLN A 84 2.98 -17.63 -9.72
N ILE A 85 2.68 -18.63 -10.54
CA ILE A 85 3.68 -19.47 -11.19
C ILE A 85 4.55 -18.53 -12.01
N SER A 86 5.77 -18.31 -11.52
CA SER A 86 6.86 -17.70 -12.28
C SER A 86 7.88 -18.75 -12.66
N LEU A 87 8.81 -18.39 -13.56
CA LEU A 87 9.93 -19.25 -13.96
C LEU A 87 10.63 -19.86 -12.73
N GLY A 88 10.87 -19.05 -11.69
CA GLY A 88 11.52 -19.53 -10.48
C GLY A 88 10.71 -20.48 -9.58
N THR A 89 9.41 -20.62 -9.81
CA THR A 89 8.56 -21.61 -9.12
C THR A 89 8.55 -22.97 -9.83
N ILE A 90 9.01 -23.03 -11.08
CA ILE A 90 9.03 -24.25 -11.90
C ILE A 90 10.30 -25.05 -11.62
N SER A 91 11.47 -24.39 -11.66
CA SER A 91 12.75 -25.03 -11.34
C SER A 91 13.78 -24.04 -10.79
N PRO A 92 14.77 -24.52 -10.02
CA PRO A 92 15.87 -23.68 -9.53
C PRO A 92 16.70 -23.06 -10.65
N GLU A 93 16.87 -23.76 -11.78
CA GLU A 93 17.63 -23.28 -12.93
C GLU A 93 16.90 -22.15 -13.67
N LEU A 94 15.58 -22.27 -13.83
CA LEU A 94 14.77 -21.18 -14.41
C LEU A 94 14.73 -19.97 -13.48
N LYS A 95 14.75 -20.18 -12.16
CA LYS A 95 14.88 -19.10 -11.18
C LYS A 95 16.15 -18.29 -11.38
N THR A 96 17.30 -18.95 -11.51
CA THR A 96 18.58 -18.23 -11.65
C THR A 96 18.62 -17.43 -12.94
N VAL A 97 18.04 -17.96 -14.02
CA VAL A 97 17.89 -17.24 -15.30
C VAL A 97 16.98 -16.01 -15.15
N GLU A 98 15.80 -16.18 -14.56
CA GLU A 98 14.85 -15.09 -14.30
C GLU A 98 15.49 -13.99 -13.44
N ASP A 99 16.06 -14.36 -12.29
CA ASP A 99 16.71 -13.45 -11.37
C ASP A 99 17.87 -12.71 -12.06
N TYR A 100 18.68 -13.41 -12.87
CA TYR A 100 19.77 -12.79 -13.63
C TYR A 100 19.27 -11.69 -14.57
N TYR A 101 18.29 -11.99 -15.42
CA TYR A 101 17.79 -10.99 -16.37
C TYR A 101 17.05 -9.86 -15.67
N VAL A 102 16.19 -10.15 -14.69
CA VAL A 102 15.43 -9.11 -13.96
C VAL A 102 16.38 -8.17 -13.23
N ASN A 103 17.37 -8.68 -12.51
CA ASN A 103 18.34 -7.85 -11.80
C ASN A 103 19.19 -7.03 -12.77
N THR A 104 19.62 -7.63 -13.88
CA THR A 104 20.39 -6.92 -14.90
C THR A 104 19.55 -5.82 -15.55
N ILE A 105 18.30 -6.10 -15.94
CA ILE A 105 17.37 -5.09 -16.51
C ILE A 105 17.18 -3.92 -15.53
N ASN A 106 16.95 -4.22 -14.25
CA ASN A 106 16.77 -3.19 -13.23
C ASN A 106 18.04 -2.35 -13.05
N TYR A 107 19.21 -2.98 -13.08
CA TYR A 107 20.49 -2.28 -13.05
C TYR A 107 20.69 -1.39 -14.28
N GLU A 108 20.46 -1.91 -15.49
CA GLU A 108 20.62 -1.11 -16.71
C GLU A 108 19.66 0.08 -16.74
N LEU A 109 18.42 -0.11 -16.27
CA LEU A 109 17.44 0.97 -16.09
C LEU A 109 17.89 2.01 -15.06
N SER A 110 18.50 1.60 -13.95
CA SER A 110 18.97 2.56 -12.92
C SER A 110 20.15 3.41 -13.40
N GLN A 111 20.92 2.92 -14.36
CA GLN A 111 22.02 3.66 -14.99
C GLN A 111 21.54 4.66 -16.06
N LEU A 112 20.24 4.68 -16.40
CA LEU A 112 19.72 5.60 -17.41
C LEU A 112 19.57 7.01 -16.87
N GLU A 113 20.36 7.93 -17.44
CA GLU A 113 20.20 9.36 -17.23
C GLU A 113 19.34 9.96 -18.35
N LEU A 114 18.06 10.15 -18.09
CA LEU A 114 17.16 10.85 -19.01
C LEU A 114 17.34 12.37 -18.85
N THR A 115 17.82 13.04 -19.89
CA THR A 115 17.91 14.49 -20.00
C THR A 115 16.91 14.98 -21.05
N GLU A 116 16.51 16.26 -21.01
CA GLU A 116 15.58 16.80 -22.03
C GLU A 116 16.08 16.57 -23.46
N ASP A 117 17.40 16.67 -23.67
CA ASP A 117 18.03 16.48 -24.97
C ASP A 117 17.98 15.03 -25.50
N ASN A 118 17.90 14.03 -24.61
CA ASN A 118 17.91 12.62 -24.99
C ASN A 118 16.52 11.97 -24.91
N LYS A 119 15.56 12.64 -24.27
CA LYS A 119 14.21 12.13 -24.02
C LYS A 119 13.49 11.74 -25.31
N GLU A 120 13.51 12.60 -26.32
CA GLU A 120 12.81 12.36 -27.59
C GLU A 120 13.45 11.21 -28.39
N LEU A 121 14.78 11.06 -28.32
CA LEU A 121 15.50 10.00 -29.03
C LEU A 121 15.18 8.61 -28.49
N PHE A 122 14.88 8.51 -27.19
CA PHE A 122 14.79 7.22 -26.50
C PHE A 122 13.40 6.86 -25.99
N ASP A 123 12.39 7.74 -26.17
CA ASP A 123 10.99 7.49 -25.80
C ASP A 123 10.46 6.21 -26.47
N GLY A 124 10.80 5.98 -27.75
CA GLY A 124 10.40 4.77 -28.49
C GLY A 124 10.94 3.48 -27.89
N TYR A 125 12.16 3.48 -27.35
CA TYR A 125 12.73 2.33 -26.67
C TYR A 125 12.00 2.03 -25.36
N LEU A 126 11.70 3.08 -24.57
CA LEU A 126 10.97 2.94 -23.31
C LEU A 126 9.55 2.43 -23.53
N ILE A 127 8.85 2.92 -24.57
CA ILE A 127 7.55 2.40 -24.99
C ILE A 127 7.66 0.90 -25.30
N LYS A 128 8.65 0.50 -26.10
CA LYS A 128 8.81 -0.91 -26.47
C LYS A 128 9.14 -1.82 -25.28
N ILE A 129 9.98 -1.35 -24.35
CA ILE A 129 10.28 -2.06 -23.10
C ILE A 129 9.01 -2.19 -22.24
N GLY A 130 8.16 -1.16 -22.21
CA GLY A 130 6.86 -1.18 -21.55
C GLY A 130 5.92 -2.21 -22.15
N GLU A 131 5.82 -2.28 -23.48
CA GLU A 131 5.04 -3.31 -24.19
C GLU A 131 5.50 -4.72 -23.83
N LEU A 132 6.82 -4.96 -23.88
CA LEU A 132 7.38 -6.25 -23.52
C LEU A 132 7.13 -6.61 -22.05
N THR A 133 7.18 -5.61 -21.15
CA THR A 133 6.87 -5.83 -19.72
C THR A 133 5.41 -6.25 -19.53
N LYS A 134 4.49 -5.65 -20.28
CA LYS A 134 3.08 -6.04 -20.27
C LYS A 134 2.87 -7.44 -20.86
N GLU A 135 3.56 -7.75 -21.95
CA GLU A 135 3.53 -9.08 -22.57
C GLU A 135 4.05 -10.16 -21.61
N TYR A 136 5.15 -9.90 -20.90
CA TYR A 136 5.67 -10.81 -19.88
C TYR A 136 4.59 -11.16 -18.84
N LYS A 137 3.90 -10.15 -18.31
CA LYS A 137 2.79 -10.35 -17.36
C LYS A 137 1.66 -11.20 -17.96
N SER A 138 1.32 -10.96 -19.21
CA SER A 138 0.29 -11.75 -19.92
C SER A 138 0.72 -13.21 -20.11
N LEU A 139 1.99 -13.45 -20.45
CA LEU A 139 2.56 -14.79 -20.58
C LEU A 139 2.61 -15.51 -19.23
N THR A 140 2.92 -14.80 -18.14
CA THR A 140 2.85 -15.34 -16.78
C THR A 140 1.42 -15.74 -16.42
N GLU A 141 0.43 -14.92 -16.75
CA GLU A 141 -0.99 -15.25 -16.53
C GLU A 141 -1.44 -16.46 -17.37
N GLU A 142 -0.98 -16.55 -18.61
CA GLU A 142 -1.22 -17.72 -19.46
C GLU A 142 -0.62 -19.00 -18.87
N LEU A 143 0.62 -18.93 -18.37
CA LEU A 143 1.28 -20.06 -17.69
C LEU A 143 0.51 -20.52 -16.45
N ASN A 144 -0.09 -19.58 -15.72
CA ASN A 144 -0.93 -19.85 -14.55
C ASN A 144 -2.28 -20.50 -14.91
N THR A 145 -2.84 -20.17 -16.07
CA THR A 145 -4.18 -20.62 -16.48
C THR A 145 -4.17 -21.89 -17.32
N LYS A 146 -3.22 -22.02 -18.24
CA LYS A 146 -3.08 -23.17 -19.15
C LYS A 146 -2.12 -24.25 -18.63
N GLY A 147 -1.37 -23.96 -17.57
CA GLY A 147 -0.36 -24.84 -17.02
C GLY A 147 1.02 -24.64 -17.64
N ILE A 148 2.01 -25.34 -17.08
CA ILE A 148 3.42 -25.21 -17.47
C ILE A 148 3.62 -25.72 -18.90
N ASN A 149 4.11 -24.87 -19.79
CA ASN A 149 4.39 -25.18 -21.18
C ASN A 149 5.77 -24.61 -21.58
N ASP A 150 6.58 -25.42 -22.26
CA ASP A 150 7.92 -25.07 -22.73
C ASP A 150 7.90 -23.87 -23.68
N ASP A 151 6.88 -23.75 -24.54
CA ASP A 151 6.74 -22.60 -25.44
C ASP A 151 6.54 -21.30 -24.66
N THR A 152 5.73 -21.33 -23.60
CA THR A 152 5.48 -20.18 -22.73
C THR A 152 6.71 -19.84 -21.90
N ILE A 153 7.46 -20.85 -21.42
CA ILE A 153 8.75 -20.65 -20.74
C ILE A 153 9.75 -19.96 -21.68
N ASN A 154 9.89 -20.46 -22.92
CA ASN A 154 10.79 -19.89 -23.93
C ASN A 154 10.38 -18.46 -24.29
N ALA A 155 9.08 -18.18 -24.40
CA ALA A 155 8.56 -16.84 -24.65
C ALA A 155 8.88 -15.87 -23.49
N LEU A 156 8.73 -16.31 -22.23
CA LEU A 156 9.09 -15.52 -21.05
C LEU A 156 10.58 -15.19 -21.01
N ILE A 157 11.45 -16.18 -21.26
CA ILE A 157 12.90 -15.96 -21.33
C ILE A 157 13.25 -15.04 -22.51
N GLY A 158 12.66 -15.28 -23.68
CA GLY A 158 12.88 -14.47 -24.88
C GLY A 158 12.45 -13.01 -24.68
N ASN A 159 11.36 -12.77 -23.95
CA ASN A 159 10.92 -11.44 -23.59
C ASN A 159 11.97 -10.72 -22.70
N LEU A 160 12.47 -11.38 -21.66
CA LEU A 160 13.53 -10.86 -20.79
C LEU A 160 14.81 -10.53 -21.59
N GLN A 161 15.21 -11.42 -22.49
CA GLN A 161 16.35 -11.21 -23.38
C GLN A 161 16.15 -10.00 -24.29
N LEU A 162 14.99 -9.87 -24.91
CA LEU A 162 14.68 -8.76 -25.82
C LEU A 162 14.66 -7.42 -25.08
N ARG A 163 14.09 -7.37 -23.88
CA ARG A 163 14.11 -6.18 -23.02
C ARG A 163 15.54 -5.75 -22.71
N LEU A 164 16.40 -6.69 -22.31
CA LEU A 164 17.80 -6.40 -22.04
C LEU A 164 18.55 -5.95 -23.30
N GLN A 165 18.30 -6.57 -24.45
CA GLN A 165 18.90 -6.17 -25.72
C GLN A 165 18.53 -4.73 -26.12
N LEU A 166 17.26 -4.35 -25.96
CA LEU A 166 16.80 -2.99 -26.22
C LEU A 166 17.48 -1.98 -25.30
N LEU A 167 17.59 -2.29 -23.99
CA LEU A 167 18.30 -1.44 -23.03
C LEU A 167 19.76 -1.23 -23.40
N LYS A 168 20.48 -2.29 -23.76
CA LYS A 168 21.89 -2.20 -24.17
C LYS A 168 22.07 -1.38 -25.45
N ARG A 169 21.18 -1.54 -26.43
CA ARG A 169 21.20 -0.72 -27.67
C ARG A 169 20.97 0.75 -27.37
N MET A 170 19.99 1.04 -26.52
CA MET A 170 19.66 2.39 -26.09
C MET A 170 20.85 3.05 -25.37
N GLN A 171 21.47 2.36 -24.41
CA GLN A 171 22.67 2.86 -23.72
C GLN A 171 23.84 3.09 -24.68
N LYS A 172 24.08 2.18 -25.63
CA LYS A 172 25.13 2.36 -26.64
C LYS A 172 24.89 3.63 -27.45
N GLN A 173 23.67 3.84 -27.91
CA GLN A 173 23.31 5.07 -28.64
C GLN A 173 23.44 6.33 -27.77
N LEU A 174 23.12 6.24 -26.48
CA LEU A 174 23.32 7.34 -25.54
C LEU A 174 24.81 7.70 -25.38
N GLN A 175 25.69 6.69 -25.32
CA GLN A 175 27.13 6.89 -25.26
C GLN A 175 27.69 7.49 -26.56
N GLU A 176 27.25 6.99 -27.72
CA GLU A 176 27.63 7.53 -29.03
C GLU A 176 27.19 8.98 -29.20
N PHE A 177 26.00 9.33 -28.70
CA PHE A 177 25.50 10.70 -28.72
C PHE A 177 26.30 11.63 -27.81
N LYS A 178 26.69 11.16 -26.60
CA LYS A 178 27.51 11.94 -25.67
C LYS A 178 28.96 12.12 -26.17
N ASN A 179 29.51 11.15 -26.92
CA ASN A 179 30.90 11.15 -27.39
C ASN A 179 31.04 10.82 -28.88
N PRO A 180 30.63 11.72 -29.80
CA PRO A 180 30.61 11.44 -31.23
C PRO A 180 32.00 11.19 -31.86
N THR A 181 33.10 11.61 -31.21
CA THR A 181 34.47 11.58 -31.75
C THR A 181 35.24 10.26 -31.55
N GLN A 182 34.72 9.27 -30.81
CA GLN A 182 35.42 7.98 -30.62
C GLN A 182 35.19 6.96 -31.74
N ASN A 183 34.19 7.17 -32.61
CA ASN A 183 33.85 6.21 -33.66
C ASN A 183 34.72 6.34 -34.93
N ASP A 184 35.44 7.45 -35.10
CA ASP A 184 36.30 7.66 -36.27
C ASP A 184 37.73 7.10 -36.11
N ILE A 185 38.11 6.61 -34.93
CA ILE A 185 39.48 6.12 -34.65
C ILE A 185 39.60 4.59 -34.80
N GLN A 186 38.48 3.86 -34.94
CA GLN A 186 38.48 2.39 -35.10
C GLN A 186 38.25 1.92 -36.54
N THR A 187 38.17 2.84 -37.50
CA THR A 187 38.11 2.53 -38.94
C THR A 187 39.26 3.20 -39.69
N ILE A 188 40.50 2.81 -39.37
CA ILE A 188 41.66 2.91 -40.27
C ILE A 188 42.47 1.62 -40.14
#